data_AF-A0A959P3E2-F1
#
_entry.id   AF-A0A959P3E2-F1
#
_cell.length_a   1.000
_cell.length_b   1.000
_cell.length_c   1.000
_cell.angle_alpha   90.00
_cell.angle_beta   90.00
_cell.angle_gamma   90.00
#
_symmetry.space_group_name_H-M   'P 1'
#
loop_
_entity.id
_entity.type
_entity.pdbx_description
1 polymer ?
#
loop_
_entity_poly.entity_id
_entity_poly.type
_entity_poly.pdbx_seq_one_letter_code
_entity_poly.pdbx_strand_id
1 'polypeptide(L)'
;MKALQLFSILGILVLSSCEGMFPFNDDITKADVYGTWRPVQYEQSGQVTEPDAEQRDDYIQFNEDKTFICQEKSVVVEGDWYFNGMDNSINIMSEEDPNNCIPLTVQSVDEEQMVYKMPTENGLGQIKITLVRQ
;
A
#
# COMPACT_ATOMS: atom_id res chain seq x y z
N MET A 1 6.02 -62.00 -32.37
CA MET A 1 6.79 -60.77 -32.08
C MET A 1 5.94 -59.59 -32.53
N LYS A 2 5.54 -58.71 -31.61
CA LYS A 2 4.65 -57.57 -31.86
C LYS A 2 5.47 -56.43 -32.50
N ALA A 3 5.01 -55.93 -33.64
CA ALA A 3 5.53 -54.73 -34.28
C ALA A 3 4.86 -53.50 -33.64
N LEU A 4 5.65 -52.64 -33.00
CA LEU A 4 5.33 -51.22 -32.74
C LEU A 4 6.17 -50.44 -33.78
N GLN A 5 5.63 -49.80 -34.83
CA GLN A 5 4.79 -48.58 -34.85
C GLN A 5 5.27 -47.53 -33.84
N LEU A 6 5.63 -46.29 -34.18
CA LEU A 6 5.75 -45.52 -35.42
C LEU A 6 6.49 -44.24 -35.00
N PHE A 7 7.52 -43.81 -35.72
CA PHE A 7 8.02 -42.44 -35.65
C PHE A 7 7.08 -41.55 -36.46
N SER A 8 6.58 -40.44 -35.90
CA SER A 8 6.40 -39.17 -36.62
C SER A 8 6.11 -38.01 -35.67
N ILE A 9 6.88 -36.96 -35.92
CA ILE A 9 6.92 -35.62 -35.34
C ILE A 9 5.69 -34.83 -35.79
N LEU A 10 5.13 -33.98 -34.92
CA LEU A 10 4.39 -32.71 -35.13
C LEU A 10 3.47 -32.49 -33.91
N GLY A 11 3.31 -31.33 -33.30
CA GLY A 11 3.77 -29.99 -33.59
C GLY A 11 3.51 -29.10 -32.36
N ILE A 12 4.21 -27.96 -32.35
CA ILE A 12 4.16 -26.93 -31.32
C ILE A 12 2.76 -26.33 -31.26
N LEU A 13 2.16 -26.28 -30.07
CA LEU A 13 1.13 -25.30 -29.73
C LEU A 13 1.61 -24.52 -28.50
N VAL A 14 2.11 -23.32 -28.81
CA VAL A 14 2.25 -22.21 -27.87
C VAL A 14 0.86 -21.92 -27.31
N LEU A 15 0.65 -22.24 -26.04
CA LEU A 15 -0.38 -21.56 -25.25
C LEU A 15 0.36 -20.52 -24.41
N SER A 16 0.36 -19.30 -24.94
CA SER A 16 0.50 -18.07 -24.17
C SER A 16 -0.63 -18.02 -23.13
N SER A 17 -0.43 -18.64 -21.98
CA SER A 17 -1.26 -18.39 -20.80
C SER A 17 -0.41 -17.65 -19.79
N CYS A 18 -0.53 -16.33 -19.84
CA CYS A 18 -0.24 -15.39 -18.76
C CYS A 18 0.84 -15.87 -17.77
N GLU A 19 2.11 -15.60 -18.08
CA GLU A 19 3.09 -15.28 -17.06
C GLU A 19 2.69 -13.94 -16.42
N GLY A 20 1.53 -13.92 -15.76
CA GLY A 20 1.15 -12.91 -14.78
C GLY A 20 1.56 -13.41 -13.40
N MET A 21 2.75 -13.97 -13.28
CA MET A 21 3.39 -14.17 -12.00
C MET A 21 3.99 -12.82 -11.64
N PHE A 22 3.16 -11.90 -11.13
CA PHE A 22 3.68 -10.77 -10.37
C PHE A 22 4.26 -11.36 -9.07
N PRO A 23 5.59 -11.44 -8.92
CA PRO A 23 6.18 -11.90 -7.68
C PRO A 23 6.47 -10.65 -6.85
N PHE A 24 5.44 -9.88 -6.50
CA PHE A 24 5.61 -8.76 -5.59
C PHE A 24 5.14 -9.17 -4.21
N ASN A 25 5.93 -10.06 -3.61
CA ASN A 25 6.20 -9.92 -2.19
C ASN A 25 7.67 -9.52 -2.12
N ASP A 26 8.02 -8.40 -2.76
CA ASP A 26 9.18 -7.64 -2.30
C ASP A 26 8.84 -7.32 -0.84
N ASP A 27 9.61 -7.90 0.08
CA ASP A 27 9.37 -7.76 1.51
C ASP A 27 9.41 -6.27 1.84
N ILE A 28 8.24 -5.63 1.95
CA ILE A 28 8.13 -4.22 2.32
C ILE A 28 8.84 -4.06 3.66
N THR A 29 9.83 -3.19 3.69
CA THR A 29 10.59 -2.92 4.90
C THR A 29 10.15 -1.61 5.54
N LYS A 30 10.49 -1.45 6.81
CA LYS A 30 10.31 -0.17 7.51
C LYS A 30 11.01 0.99 6.77
N ALA A 31 12.13 0.71 6.10
CA ALA A 31 12.92 1.73 5.42
C ALA A 31 12.20 2.32 4.20
N ASP A 32 11.43 1.50 3.50
CA ASP A 32 10.71 1.93 2.29
C ASP A 32 9.60 2.94 2.62
N VAL A 33 9.06 2.86 3.83
CA VAL A 33 7.97 3.73 4.32
C VAL A 33 8.47 5.12 4.75
N TYR A 34 9.74 5.27 5.12
CA TYR A 34 10.25 6.54 5.62
C TYR A 34 10.10 7.68 4.62
N GLY A 35 9.85 8.88 5.15
CA GLY A 35 9.77 10.12 4.37
C GLY A 35 8.38 10.75 4.40
N THR A 36 8.22 11.77 3.55
CA THR A 36 6.99 12.54 3.44
C THR A 36 6.22 12.12 2.19
N TRP A 37 4.93 11.85 2.38
CA TRP A 37 4.05 11.29 1.37
C TRP A 37 2.80 12.15 1.25
N ARG A 38 2.49 12.59 0.04
CA ARG A 38 1.33 13.40 -0.26
C ARG A 38 0.24 12.55 -0.91
N PRO A 39 -1.01 12.56 -0.41
CA PRO A 39 -2.10 11.87 -1.08
C PRO A 39 -2.37 12.47 -2.45
N VAL A 40 -2.62 11.61 -3.43
CA VAL A 40 -3.00 12.01 -4.80
C VAL A 40 -4.29 11.36 -5.26
N GLN A 41 -4.72 10.30 -4.57
CA GLN A 41 -5.95 9.58 -4.93
C GLN A 41 -6.52 8.88 -3.70
N TYR A 42 -7.85 8.93 -3.58
CA TYR A 42 -8.62 8.18 -2.60
C TYR A 42 -9.60 7.25 -3.33
N GLU A 43 -9.70 6.01 -2.89
CA GLU A 43 -10.67 5.03 -3.39
C GLU A 43 -11.50 4.47 -2.23
N GLN A 44 -12.81 4.71 -2.26
CA GLN A 44 -13.74 4.23 -1.24
C GLN A 44 -15.01 3.69 -1.91
N SER A 45 -15.41 2.47 -1.55
CA SER A 45 -16.60 1.81 -2.12
C SER A 45 -16.62 1.80 -3.66
N GLY A 46 -15.44 1.71 -4.30
CA GLY A 46 -15.27 1.73 -5.76
C GLY A 46 -15.34 3.12 -6.41
N GLN A 47 -15.54 4.18 -5.63
CA GLN A 47 -15.45 5.56 -6.11
C GLN A 47 -14.03 6.08 -5.93
N VAL A 48 -13.47 6.64 -7.01
CA VAL A 48 -12.14 7.24 -7.03
C VAL A 48 -12.29 8.77 -7.02
N THR A 49 -11.56 9.42 -6.12
CA THR A 49 -11.52 10.88 -5.98
C THR A 49 -10.08 11.36 -5.82
N GLU A 50 -9.85 12.63 -6.09
CA GLU A 50 -8.56 13.32 -5.91
C GLU A 50 -8.68 14.32 -4.75
N PRO A 51 -7.56 14.68 -4.09
CA PRO A 51 -7.55 15.73 -3.08
C PRO A 51 -8.18 17.03 -3.61
N ASP A 52 -9.05 17.63 -2.81
CA ASP A 52 -9.65 18.93 -3.13
C ASP A 52 -8.69 20.11 -2.88
N ALA A 53 -9.21 21.34 -2.96
CA ALA A 53 -8.40 22.54 -2.76
C ALA A 53 -7.92 22.71 -1.30
N GLU A 54 -8.68 22.22 -0.32
CA GLU A 54 -8.30 22.27 1.10
C GLU A 54 -7.26 21.19 1.43
N GLN A 55 -7.33 20.06 0.73
CA GLN A 55 -6.44 18.90 0.92
C GLN A 55 -5.15 18.98 0.09
N ARG A 56 -4.93 20.10 -0.62
CA ARG A 56 -3.79 20.22 -1.54
C ARG A 56 -2.46 20.05 -0.83
N ASP A 57 -2.35 20.54 0.39
CA ASP A 57 -1.11 20.54 1.16
C ASP A 57 -1.08 19.41 2.21
N ASP A 58 -2.00 18.43 2.10
CA ASP A 58 -2.03 17.26 2.98
C ASP A 58 -0.77 16.41 2.78
N TYR A 59 -0.29 15.82 3.88
CA TYR A 59 0.79 14.84 3.84
C TYR A 59 0.78 13.97 5.09
N ILE A 60 1.46 12.83 4.98
CA ILE A 60 1.88 12.03 6.11
C ILE A 60 3.39 11.84 6.04
N GLN A 61 4.07 12.09 7.16
CA GLN A 61 5.52 11.95 7.30
C GLN A 61 5.81 10.87 8.32
N PHE A 62 6.61 9.88 7.92
CA PHE A 62 7.10 8.81 8.78
C PHE A 62 8.58 9.00 9.08
N ASN A 63 8.90 9.45 10.29
CA ASN A 63 10.27 9.75 10.69
C ASN A 63 11.02 8.49 11.13
N GLU A 64 12.34 8.47 10.91
CA GLU A 64 13.20 7.35 11.32
C GLU A 64 13.20 7.10 12.84
N ASP A 65 12.98 8.17 13.63
CA ASP A 65 12.91 8.14 15.09
C ASP A 65 11.61 7.55 15.66
N LYS A 66 10.71 7.06 14.77
CA LYS A 66 9.39 6.46 15.08
C LYS A 66 8.29 7.47 15.42
N THR A 67 8.49 8.76 15.16
CA THR A 67 7.41 9.75 15.20
C THR A 67 6.75 9.90 13.83
N PHE A 68 5.48 10.29 13.80
CA PHE A 68 4.79 10.67 12.56
C PHE A 68 4.14 12.04 12.67
N ILE A 69 3.94 12.68 11.52
CA ILE A 69 3.16 13.90 11.37
C ILE A 69 2.15 13.64 10.26
N CYS A 70 0.87 13.90 10.52
CA CYS A 70 -0.19 13.86 9.52
C CYS A 70 -0.84 15.24 9.46
N GLN A 71 -0.76 15.89 8.31
CA GLN A 71 -1.52 17.10 8.04
C GLN A 71 -2.70 16.75 7.15
N GLU A 72 -3.90 17.00 7.66
CA GLU A 72 -5.15 16.90 6.91
C GLU A 72 -5.86 18.25 6.95
N LYS A 73 -5.97 18.89 5.79
CA LYS A 73 -6.45 20.25 5.60
C LYS A 73 -5.65 21.26 6.44
N SER A 74 -6.25 21.75 7.52
CA SER A 74 -5.64 22.70 8.46
C SER A 74 -5.36 22.09 9.83
N VAL A 75 -5.54 20.78 9.97
CA VAL A 75 -5.32 20.05 11.22
C VAL A 75 -4.02 19.26 11.10
N VAL A 76 -3.18 19.36 12.12
CA VAL A 76 -1.95 18.60 12.24
C VAL A 76 -2.11 17.63 13.41
N VAL A 77 -1.83 16.36 13.16
CA VAL A 77 -1.83 15.28 14.14
C VAL A 77 -0.41 14.71 14.21
N GLU A 78 0.12 14.62 15.42
CA GLU A 78 1.44 14.06 15.70
C GLU A 78 1.31 12.82 16.58
N GLY A 79 2.34 11.99 16.61
CA GLY A 79 2.41 10.84 17.51
C GLY A 79 3.47 9.84 17.13
N ASP A 80 3.30 8.61 17.59
CA ASP A 80 4.24 7.50 17.35
C ASP A 80 3.74 6.57 16.24
N TRP A 81 4.68 5.88 15.60
CA TRP A 81 4.36 4.80 14.66
C TRP A 81 5.35 3.64 14.72
N TYR A 82 4.91 2.49 14.24
CA TYR A 82 5.80 1.36 13.96
C TYR A 82 5.33 0.54 12.74
N PHE A 83 6.27 -0.15 12.12
CA PHE A 83 6.00 -1.05 11.00
C PHE A 83 5.98 -2.51 11.47
N ASN A 84 4.95 -3.25 11.07
CA ASN A 84 4.83 -4.68 11.28
C ASN A 84 5.03 -5.40 9.92
N GLY A 85 6.20 -5.99 9.73
CA GLY A 85 6.53 -6.74 8.51
C GLY A 85 5.79 -8.06 8.36
N MET A 86 5.08 -8.56 9.38
CA MET A 86 4.30 -9.80 9.24
C MET A 86 3.05 -9.62 8.38
N ASP A 87 2.46 -8.43 8.40
CA ASP A 87 1.22 -8.09 7.69
C ASP A 87 1.33 -6.80 6.86
N ASN A 88 2.55 -6.27 6.71
CA ASN A 88 2.86 -5.02 6.04
C ASN A 88 2.00 -3.84 6.56
N SER A 89 1.75 -3.78 7.88
CA SER A 89 1.00 -2.68 8.47
C SER A 89 1.90 -1.60 9.08
N ILE A 90 1.55 -0.34 8.83
CA ILE A 90 2.03 0.81 9.60
C ILE A 90 0.97 1.07 10.67
N ASN A 91 1.38 1.06 11.93
CA ASN A 91 0.47 1.32 13.04
C ASN A 91 0.80 2.70 13.60
N ILE A 92 -0.19 3.59 13.63
CA ILE A 92 -0.06 4.95 14.16
C ILE A 92 -0.86 5.12 15.45
N MET A 93 -0.32 5.90 16.39
CA MET A 93 -0.95 6.26 17.67
C MET A 93 -0.74 7.75 17.89
N SER A 94 -1.83 8.53 17.92
CA SER A 94 -1.73 9.98 18.11
C SER A 94 -1.37 10.34 19.55
N GLU A 95 -0.79 11.52 19.76
CA GLU A 95 -0.55 12.02 21.12
C GLU A 95 -1.84 12.24 21.92
N GLU A 96 -2.94 12.57 21.24
CA GLU A 96 -4.24 12.80 21.87
C GLU A 96 -4.90 11.51 22.37
N ASP A 97 -4.70 10.39 21.66
CA ASP A 97 -5.22 9.08 22.03
C ASP A 97 -4.19 7.96 21.76
N PRO A 98 -3.17 7.84 22.63
CA PRO A 98 -2.07 6.90 22.43
C PRO A 98 -2.50 5.42 22.58
N ASN A 99 -3.71 5.16 23.09
CA ASN A 99 -4.25 3.80 23.19
C ASN A 99 -5.00 3.37 21.92
N ASN A 100 -5.33 4.33 21.04
CA ASN A 100 -5.99 4.05 19.78
C ASN A 100 -4.94 3.79 18.69
N CYS A 101 -4.69 2.50 18.43
CA CYS A 101 -3.79 2.06 17.39
C CYS A 101 -4.55 1.91 16.07
N ILE A 102 -4.23 2.75 15.08
CA ILE A 102 -4.86 2.73 13.75
C ILE A 102 -3.92 1.99 12.78
N PRO A 103 -4.34 0.82 12.23
CA PRO A 103 -3.53 0.09 11.27
C PRO A 103 -3.72 0.60 9.84
N LEU A 104 -2.63 0.92 9.16
CA LEU A 104 -2.55 1.23 7.74
C LEU A 104 -1.91 0.03 7.02
N THR A 105 -2.70 -0.76 6.31
CA THR A 105 -2.20 -1.94 5.56
C THR A 105 -1.56 -1.48 4.25
N VAL A 106 -0.23 -1.56 4.15
CA VAL A 106 0.53 -1.20 2.95
C VAL A 106 0.31 -2.29 1.89
N GLN A 107 -0.13 -1.87 0.70
CA GLN A 107 -0.34 -2.74 -0.46
C GLN A 107 0.89 -2.75 -1.36
N SER A 108 1.56 -1.61 -1.48
CA SER A 108 2.80 -1.43 -2.24
C SER A 108 3.51 -0.17 -1.79
N VAL A 109 4.85 -0.16 -1.91
CA VAL A 109 5.68 1.03 -1.73
C VAL A 109 6.92 0.91 -2.61
N ASP A 110 7.31 2.01 -3.24
CA ASP A 110 8.55 2.16 -3.99
C ASP A 110 9.16 3.56 -3.72
N GLU A 111 10.15 3.97 -4.52
CA GLU A 111 10.82 5.26 -4.35
C GLU A 111 9.89 6.47 -4.61
N GLU A 112 8.82 6.32 -5.39
CA GLU A 112 7.94 7.40 -5.84
C GLU A 112 6.54 7.34 -5.24
N GLN A 113 6.03 6.14 -4.96
CA GLN A 113 4.64 5.90 -4.61
C GLN A 113 4.48 4.95 -3.43
N MET A 114 3.50 5.24 -2.59
CA MET A 114 2.99 4.32 -1.57
C MET A 114 1.48 4.17 -1.70
N VAL A 115 0.97 2.96 -1.50
CA VAL A 115 -0.46 2.67 -1.46
C VAL A 115 -0.77 1.92 -0.18
N TYR A 116 -1.66 2.46 0.64
CA TYR A 116 -2.15 1.77 1.83
C TYR A 116 -3.67 1.78 1.92
N LYS A 117 -4.22 0.92 2.78
CA LYS A 117 -5.62 0.91 3.18
C LYS A 117 -5.72 1.23 4.67
N MET A 118 -6.68 2.07 5.05
CA MET A 118 -6.98 2.35 6.45
C MET A 118 -8.47 2.14 6.76
N PRO A 119 -8.83 1.77 8.00
CA PRO A 119 -10.22 1.69 8.39
C PRO A 119 -10.88 3.08 8.37
N THR A 120 -12.16 3.10 7.99
CA THR A 120 -13.02 4.28 8.15
C THR A 120 -13.43 4.44 9.61
N GLU A 121 -13.79 5.66 10.05
CA GLU A 121 -14.13 5.99 11.45
C GLU A 121 -15.20 5.06 12.07
N ASN A 122 -16.12 4.54 11.24
CA ASN A 122 -17.18 3.64 11.70
C ASN A 122 -16.77 2.15 11.72
N GLY A 123 -15.55 1.81 11.30
CA GLY A 123 -15.03 0.43 11.24
C GLY A 123 -15.69 -0.47 10.18
N LEU A 124 -16.68 0.02 9.45
CA LEU A 124 -17.50 -0.76 8.50
C LEU A 124 -16.92 -0.79 7.08
N GLY A 125 -15.81 -0.11 6.83
CA GLY A 125 -15.19 -0.03 5.52
C GLY A 125 -13.74 0.40 5.60
N GLN A 126 -13.07 0.35 4.44
CA GLN A 126 -11.71 0.82 4.26
C GLN A 126 -11.68 1.89 3.17
N ILE A 127 -10.77 2.83 3.33
CA ILE A 127 -10.35 3.74 2.27
C ILE A 127 -8.96 3.33 1.81
N LYS A 128 -8.76 3.26 0.50
CA LYS A 128 -7.44 3.07 -0.11
C LYS A 128 -6.91 4.43 -0.51
N ILE A 129 -5.68 4.71 -0.10
CA ILE A 129 -5.02 5.99 -0.34
C ILE A 129 -3.76 5.72 -1.14
N THR A 130 -3.63 6.40 -2.28
CA THR A 130 -2.40 6.45 -3.07
C THR A 130 -1.69 7.74 -2.76
N LEU A 131 -0.40 7.64 -2.42
CA LEU A 131 0.45 8.76 -2.06
C LEU A 131 1.68 8.79 -2.95
N VAL A 132 2.21 9.98 -3.18
CA VAL A 132 3.49 10.20 -3.88
C VAL A 132 4.49 10.83 -2.93
N ARG A 133 5.76 10.49 -3.10
CA ARG A 133 6.85 11.05 -2.29
C ARG A 133 7.02 12.55 -2.57
N GLN A 134 7.30 13.33 -1.53
CA GLN A 134 7.68 14.76 -1.62
C GLN A 134 9.19 14.96 -1.67
#